data_AF-A0A7Z7B7Q1-F1
#
_entry.id   AF-A0A7Z7B7Q1-F1
#
_cell.length_a   1.000
_cell.length_b   1.000
_cell.length_c   1.000
_cell.angle_alpha   90.00
_cell.angle_beta   90.00
_cell.angle_gamma   90.00
#
_symmetry.space_group_name_H-M   'P 1'
#
loop_
_entity.id
_entity.type
_entity.pdbx_description
1 polymer ?
#
loop_
_entity_poly.entity_id
_entity_poly.type
_entity_poly.pdbx_seq_one_letter_code
_entity_poly.pdbx_strand_id
1 'polypeptide(L)'
;MKHRLVTGLIAISMSALIAGCASPVERANEKNDLLSAAGFHIVPVTTDAQRLQLQTLPPNRVVQKVKDGKPVFLYADPYSCGCLYVGDETAWDNYKREQLQQKFIDQERMNAEMNENAAWNWSMWGPGPGPGWWY
;
A
#
# COMPACT_ATOMS: atom_id res chain seq x y z
N MET A 1 -14.84 18.25 -69.02
CA MET A 1 -13.60 17.43 -69.10
C MET A 1 -13.04 17.32 -67.68
N LYS A 2 -13.33 16.21 -66.99
CA LYS A 2 -12.36 15.18 -66.56
C LYS A 2 -11.08 15.75 -65.90
N HIS A 3 -11.00 15.66 -64.57
CA HIS A 3 -9.85 15.07 -63.85
C HIS A 3 -10.36 14.51 -62.50
N ARG A 4 -10.71 13.22 -62.51
CA ARG A 4 -10.62 12.36 -61.31
C ARG A 4 -9.16 11.94 -61.19
N LEU A 5 -8.69 11.72 -59.95
CA LEU A 5 -7.54 10.91 -59.47
C LEU A 5 -6.81 11.69 -58.35
N VAL A 6 -7.08 11.38 -57.08
CA VAL A 6 -6.40 10.36 -56.24
C VAL A 6 -4.97 10.79 -55.86
N THR A 7 -4.76 11.20 -54.60
CA THR A 7 -3.55 10.84 -53.82
C THR A 7 -3.92 10.96 -52.34
N GLY A 8 -3.85 9.85 -51.62
CA GLY A 8 -4.36 9.70 -50.27
C GLY A 8 -3.56 10.47 -49.23
N LEU A 9 -4.26 11.18 -48.35
CA LEU A 9 -3.74 11.58 -47.05
C LEU A 9 -3.71 10.33 -46.16
N ILE A 10 -2.58 9.62 -46.17
CA ILE A 10 -2.28 8.65 -45.12
C ILE A 10 -1.96 9.47 -43.87
N ALA A 11 -2.99 9.78 -43.07
CA ALA A 11 -2.79 10.22 -41.71
C ALA A 11 -2.30 9.00 -40.92
N ILE A 12 -0.98 8.86 -40.77
CA ILE A 12 -0.38 7.92 -39.83
C ILE A 12 -0.70 8.46 -38.44
N SER A 13 -1.84 8.06 -37.88
CA SER A 13 -2.15 8.25 -36.47
C SER A 13 -1.22 7.35 -35.66
N MET A 14 -0.04 7.87 -35.35
CA MET A 14 0.91 7.26 -34.44
C MET A 14 0.32 7.32 -33.02
N SER A 15 -0.64 6.43 -32.76
CA SER A 15 -1.23 6.24 -31.44
C SER A 15 -0.21 5.45 -30.63
N ALA A 16 0.73 6.15 -30.01
CA ALA A 16 1.61 5.58 -29.01
C ALA A 16 0.74 5.20 -27.81
N LEU A 17 0.26 3.95 -27.79
CA LEU A 17 -0.30 3.33 -26.60
C LEU A 17 0.86 3.15 -25.62
N ILE A 18 1.09 4.15 -24.78
CA ILE A 18 1.97 4.01 -23.63
C ILE A 18 1.22 3.13 -22.64
N ALA A 19 1.33 1.81 -22.80
CA ALA A 19 1.03 0.89 -21.72
C ALA A 19 2.11 1.13 -20.64
N GLY A 20 1.84 2.07 -19.73
CA GLY A 20 2.73 2.39 -18.63
C GLY A 20 2.77 1.22 -17.65
N CYS A 21 3.81 0.39 -17.72
CA CYS A 21 4.12 -0.54 -16.65
C CYS A 21 4.59 0.29 -15.45
N ALA A 22 3.74 0.48 -14.44
CA ALA A 22 4.17 1.06 -13.18
C ALA A 22 5.24 0.16 -12.54
N SER A 23 6.37 0.76 -12.19
CA SER A 23 7.48 0.09 -11.53
C SER A 23 7.05 -0.42 -10.13
N PRO A 24 7.78 -1.39 -9.55
CA PRO A 24 7.52 -1.83 -8.18
C PRO A 24 7.57 -0.69 -7.14
N VAL A 25 8.44 0.29 -7.36
CA VAL A 25 8.60 1.47 -6.48
C VAL A 25 7.37 2.37 -6.58
N GLU A 26 6.91 2.69 -7.79
CA GLU A 26 5.71 3.52 -7.99
C GLU A 26 4.47 2.88 -7.37
N ARG A 27 4.26 1.59 -7.58
CA ARG A 27 3.13 0.85 -6.96
C ARG A 27 3.19 0.83 -5.44
N ALA A 28 4.39 0.77 -4.86
CA ALA A 28 4.53 0.81 -3.42
C ALA A 28 4.24 2.20 -2.85
N ASN A 29 4.73 3.26 -3.51
CA ASN A 29 4.44 4.65 -3.11
C ASN A 29 2.94 4.95 -3.18
N GLU A 30 2.27 4.55 -4.28
CA GLU A 30 0.83 4.70 -4.42
C GLU A 30 0.06 4.00 -3.29
N LYS A 31 0.51 2.81 -2.88
CA LYS A 31 -0.08 2.14 -1.72
C LYS A 31 0.21 2.87 -0.40
N ASN A 32 1.41 3.43 -0.22
CA ASN A 32 1.74 4.21 0.97
C ASN A 32 0.83 5.45 1.09
N ASP A 33 0.50 6.08 -0.03
CA ASP A 33 -0.44 7.21 -0.09
C ASP A 33 -1.85 6.77 0.30
N LEU A 34 -2.33 5.63 -0.22
CA LEU A 34 -3.63 5.06 0.16
C LEU A 34 -3.69 4.68 1.64
N LEU A 35 -2.65 4.07 2.19
CA LEU A 35 -2.61 3.77 3.62
C LEU A 35 -2.70 5.03 4.46
N SER A 36 -1.97 6.08 4.07
CA SER A 36 -2.02 7.39 4.74
C SER A 36 -3.42 8.02 4.65
N ALA A 37 -4.03 8.01 3.47
CA ALA A 37 -5.38 8.53 3.24
C ALA A 37 -6.45 7.74 4.02
N ALA A 38 -6.27 6.43 4.13
CA ALA A 38 -7.16 5.56 4.88
C ALA A 38 -7.09 5.76 6.41
N GLY A 39 -6.05 6.44 6.91
CA GLY A 39 -5.85 6.73 8.33
C GLY A 39 -4.78 5.87 9.02
N PHE A 40 -3.88 5.21 8.27
CA PHE A 40 -2.72 4.58 8.88
C PHE A 40 -1.71 5.63 9.35
N HIS A 41 -1.20 5.44 10.57
CA HIS A 41 -0.16 6.30 11.14
C HIS A 41 1.23 5.79 10.76
N ILE A 42 2.13 6.72 10.44
CA ILE A 42 3.52 6.43 10.12
C ILE A 42 4.34 6.42 11.41
N VAL A 43 4.99 5.30 11.69
CA VAL A 43 5.91 5.11 12.82
C VAL A 43 7.35 5.01 12.28
N PRO A 44 8.21 5.99 12.58
CA PRO A 44 9.61 5.95 12.17
C PRO A 44 10.34 4.76 12.78
N VAL A 45 11.21 4.13 11.99
CA VAL A 45 12.14 3.11 12.47
C VAL A 45 13.44 3.78 12.88
N THR A 46 13.68 3.89 14.18
CA THR A 46 14.81 4.64 14.76
C THR A 46 15.86 3.73 15.40
N THR A 47 15.56 2.44 15.60
CA THR A 47 16.46 1.47 16.23
C THR A 47 16.69 0.23 15.38
N ASP A 48 17.83 -0.43 15.58
CA ASP A 48 18.15 -1.68 14.87
C ASP A 48 17.17 -2.80 15.21
N ALA A 49 16.69 -2.84 16.45
CA ALA A 49 15.69 -3.81 16.88
C ALA A 49 14.36 -3.62 16.13
N GLN A 50 13.91 -2.37 15.93
CA GLN A 50 12.71 -2.07 15.13
C GLN A 50 12.90 -2.50 13.69
N ARG A 51 14.09 -2.26 13.11
CA ARG A 51 14.39 -2.67 11.73
C ARG A 51 14.34 -4.18 11.54
N LEU A 52 14.95 -4.93 12.47
CA LEU A 52 14.92 -6.40 12.45
C LEU A 52 13.50 -6.94 12.58
N GLN A 53 12.69 -6.35 13.46
CA GLN A 53 11.30 -6.76 13.61
C GLN A 53 10.45 -6.40 12.38
N LEU A 54 10.69 -5.23 11.76
CA LEU A 54 10.00 -4.83 10.53
C LEU A 54 10.27 -5.83 9.39
N GLN A 55 11.50 -6.33 9.27
CA GLN A 55 11.89 -7.34 8.27
C GLN A 55 11.18 -8.69 8.44
N THR A 56 10.52 -8.95 9.57
CA THR A 56 9.69 -10.15 9.78
C THR A 56 8.32 -10.03 9.12
N LEU A 57 7.92 -8.81 8.71
CA LEU A 57 6.68 -8.60 7.98
C LEU A 57 6.86 -9.01 6.51
N PRO A 58 5.86 -9.68 5.91
CA PRO A 58 5.89 -9.98 4.48
C PRO A 58 6.01 -8.68 3.67
N PRO A 59 6.87 -8.64 2.65
CA PRO A 59 7.04 -7.45 1.84
C PRO A 59 5.74 -7.12 1.10
N ASN A 60 5.45 -5.83 0.98
CA ASN A 60 4.30 -5.33 0.22
C ASN A 60 2.91 -5.84 0.67
N ARG A 61 2.76 -6.35 1.90
CA ARG A 61 1.47 -6.84 2.44
C ARG A 61 1.11 -6.20 3.76
N VAL A 62 -0.19 -5.94 3.96
CA VAL A 62 -0.75 -5.58 5.26
C VAL A 62 -0.94 -6.86 6.05
N VAL A 63 -0.47 -6.90 7.29
CA VAL A 63 -0.72 -8.02 8.21
C VAL A 63 -1.63 -7.59 9.34
N GLN A 64 -2.45 -8.51 9.82
CA GLN A 64 -3.24 -8.32 11.02
C GLN A 64 -2.50 -8.92 12.21
N LYS A 65 -2.41 -8.14 13.29
CA LYS A 65 -1.94 -8.56 14.61
C LYS A 65 -3.01 -8.26 15.65
N VAL A 66 -2.86 -8.82 16.85
CA VAL A 66 -3.73 -8.51 17.99
C VAL A 66 -2.92 -7.80 19.07
N LYS A 67 -3.47 -6.69 19.58
CA LYS A 67 -2.95 -5.96 20.74
C LYS A 67 -4.11 -5.70 21.68
N ASP A 68 -3.97 -6.09 22.95
CA ASP A 68 -4.99 -5.85 23.99
C ASP A 68 -6.42 -6.30 23.57
N GLY A 69 -6.50 -7.43 22.84
CA GLY A 69 -7.76 -8.00 22.35
C GLY A 69 -8.37 -7.31 21.12
N LYS A 70 -7.69 -6.33 20.52
CA LYS A 70 -8.14 -5.59 19.33
C LYS A 70 -7.25 -5.88 18.12
N PRO A 71 -7.81 -5.95 16.90
CA PRO A 71 -7.02 -6.08 15.69
C PRO A 71 -6.23 -4.79 15.42
N VAL A 72 -4.99 -4.95 14.97
CA VAL A 72 -4.11 -3.87 14.51
C VAL A 72 -3.52 -4.29 13.17
N PHE A 73 -3.52 -3.39 12.22
CA PHE A 73 -3.05 -3.63 10.86
C PHE A 73 -1.69 -2.97 10.65
N LEU A 74 -0.72 -3.75 10.20
CA LEU A 74 0.67 -3.33 10.06
C LEU A 74 1.13 -3.46 8.62
N TYR A 75 1.90 -2.48 8.15
CA TYR A 75 2.51 -2.51 6.84
C TYR A 75 3.95 -1.97 6.88
N ALA A 76 4.89 -2.72 6.31
CA ALA A 76 6.27 -2.31 6.16
C ALA A 76 6.48 -1.62 4.81
N ASP A 77 6.84 -0.34 4.82
CA ASP A 77 7.25 0.38 3.62
C ASP A 77 8.68 -0.03 3.21
N PRO A 78 8.89 -0.67 2.04
CA PRO A 78 10.21 -1.10 1.62
C PRO A 78 10.99 -0.04 0.83
N TYR A 79 10.37 1.08 0.44
CA TYR A 79 10.94 1.96 -0.60
C TYR A 79 11.02 3.45 -0.25
N SER A 80 10.16 3.97 0.62
CA SER A 80 10.18 5.38 1.02
C SER A 80 11.00 5.59 2.30
N CYS A 81 10.38 5.88 3.44
CA CYS A 81 11.11 6.15 4.69
C CYS A 81 11.56 4.88 5.43
N GLY A 82 11.21 3.69 4.93
CA GLY A 82 11.50 2.44 5.64
C GLY A 82 10.68 2.31 6.93
N CYS A 83 9.52 2.98 6.99
CA CYS A 83 8.71 3.11 8.19
C CYS A 83 7.70 1.98 8.33
N LEU A 84 7.14 1.89 9.54
CA LEU A 84 5.98 1.06 9.83
C LEU A 84 4.71 1.90 9.70
N TYR A 85 3.74 1.42 8.95
CA TYR A 85 2.38 1.95 8.93
C TYR A 85 1.51 1.13 9.88
N VAL A 86 0.75 1.81 10.74
CA VAL A 86 -0.09 1.20 11.77
C VAL A 86 -1.51 1.74 11.66
N GLY A 87 -2.48 0.86 11.47
CA GLY A 87 -3.90 1.17 11.37
C GLY A 87 -4.74 0.37 12.36
N ASP A 88 -5.88 0.93 12.74
CA ASP A 88 -6.94 0.22 13.44
C ASP A 88 -7.94 -0.40 12.44
N GLU A 89 -9.05 -0.92 12.94
CA GLU A 89 -10.11 -1.50 12.12
C GLU A 89 -10.76 -0.46 11.19
N THR A 90 -10.92 0.78 11.65
CA THR A 90 -11.45 1.89 10.83
C THR A 90 -10.53 2.18 9.65
N ALA A 91 -9.23 2.30 9.89
CA ALA A 91 -8.24 2.54 8.84
C ALA A 91 -8.18 1.38 7.84
N TRP A 92 -8.30 0.15 8.33
CA TRP A 92 -8.38 -1.03 7.47
C TRP A 92 -9.62 -1.05 6.58
N ASP A 93 -10.79 -0.71 7.12
CA ASP A 93 -12.03 -0.62 6.35
C ASP A 93 -11.99 0.49 5.29
N ASN A 94 -11.40 1.64 5.63
CA ASN A 94 -11.15 2.72 4.68
C ASN A 94 -10.22 2.28 3.56
N TYR A 95 -9.11 1.62 3.90
CA TYR A 95 -8.15 1.12 2.92
C TYR A 95 -8.79 0.14 1.94
N LYS A 96 -9.57 -0.84 2.43
CA LYS A 96 -10.32 -1.77 1.58
C LYS A 96 -11.27 -1.04 0.64
N ARG A 97 -11.98 -0.02 1.14
CA ARG A 97 -12.92 0.78 0.32
C ARG A 97 -12.18 1.55 -0.78
N GLU A 98 -11.04 2.15 -0.48
CA GLU A 98 -10.24 2.89 -1.46
C GLU A 98 -9.62 1.97 -2.52
N GLN A 99 -9.11 0.81 -2.11
CA GLN A 99 -8.60 -0.22 -3.02
C GLN A 99 -9.66 -0.67 -4.03
N LEU A 100 -10.91 -0.85 -3.57
CA LEU A 100 -12.05 -1.18 -4.44
C LEU A 100 -12.38 -0.04 -5.42
N GLN A 101 -12.37 1.21 -4.95
CA GLN A 101 -12.66 2.37 -5.80
C GLN A 101 -11.63 2.57 -6.92
N GLN A 102 -10.35 2.39 -6.59
CA GLN A 102 -9.26 2.57 -7.56
C GLN A 102 -8.96 1.33 -8.40
N LYS A 103 -9.74 0.25 -8.24
CA LYS A 103 -9.57 -1.02 -8.97
C LYS A 103 -8.16 -1.61 -8.84
N PHE A 104 -7.46 -1.37 -7.72
CA PHE A 104 -6.13 -1.96 -7.45
C PHE A 104 -6.17 -3.47 -7.20
N ILE A 105 -7.32 -4.11 -7.38
CA ILE A 105 -7.58 -5.43 -6.83
C ILE A 105 -7.03 -6.56 -7.70
N ASP A 106 -5.88 -7.10 -7.31
CA ASP A 106 -5.66 -8.55 -7.30
C ASP A 106 -6.52 -9.14 -6.17
N GLN A 107 -7.62 -9.82 -6.52
CA GLN A 107 -8.64 -10.31 -5.57
C GLN A 107 -8.07 -11.20 -4.47
N GLU A 108 -6.93 -11.86 -4.71
CA GLU A 108 -6.27 -12.74 -3.74
C GLU A 108 -5.57 -12.00 -2.59
N ARG A 109 -5.39 -10.66 -2.66
CA ARG A 109 -4.57 -9.88 -1.72
C ARG A 109 -5.35 -9.00 -0.72
N MET A 110 -6.67 -9.00 -0.74
CA MET A 110 -7.47 -8.15 0.15
C MET A 110 -7.56 -8.63 1.61
N ASN A 111 -7.01 -9.80 1.92
CA ASN A 111 -6.99 -10.29 3.29
C ASN A 111 -5.69 -9.87 3.97
N ALA A 112 -5.81 -9.13 5.07
CA ALA A 112 -4.70 -9.00 6.00
C ALA A 112 -4.40 -10.40 6.55
N GLU A 113 -3.23 -10.94 6.24
CA GLU A 113 -2.87 -12.25 6.75
C GLU A 113 -2.70 -12.16 8.26
N MET A 114 -3.38 -13.03 8.99
CA MET A 114 -3.07 -13.25 10.40
C MET A 114 -1.69 -13.88 10.47
N ASN A 115 -0.68 -13.04 10.65
CA ASN A 115 0.68 -13.51 10.81
C ASN A 115 0.88 -13.83 12.30
N GLU A 116 0.66 -15.08 12.69
CA GLU A 116 0.93 -15.55 14.06
C GLU A 116 2.43 -15.79 14.32
N ASN A 117 3.22 -15.97 13.25
CA ASN A 117 4.62 -16.45 13.30
C ASN A 117 5.65 -15.46 13.85
N ALA A 118 5.29 -14.20 14.07
CA ALA A 118 6.18 -13.24 14.72
C ALA A 118 5.52 -12.73 15.99
N ALA A 119 6.05 -13.15 17.15
CA ALA A 119 5.82 -12.49 18.43
C ALA A 119 6.17 -11.01 18.27
N TRP A 120 5.14 -10.21 18.00
CA TRP A 120 5.31 -8.81 17.70
C TRP A 120 5.55 -8.08 19.02
N ASN A 121 6.70 -7.41 19.13
CA ASN A 121 7.13 -6.78 20.37
C ASN A 121 6.52 -5.38 20.44
N TRP A 122 5.28 -5.29 20.91
CA TRP A 122 4.55 -4.03 21.00
C TRP A 122 5.29 -2.95 21.81
N SER A 123 6.03 -3.31 22.85
CA SER A 123 6.71 -2.32 23.71
C SER A 123 7.83 -1.56 22.98
N MET A 124 8.39 -2.15 21.91
CA MET A 124 9.44 -1.53 21.10
C MET A 124 8.93 -0.37 20.24
N TRP A 125 7.64 -0.38 19.90
CA TRP A 125 7.00 0.63 19.05
C TRP A 125 6.33 1.74 19.88
N GLY A 126 6.70 1.86 21.16
CA GLY A 126 6.15 2.81 22.12
C GLY A 126 4.90 2.29 22.84
N PRO A 127 4.02 3.17 23.35
CA PRO A 127 2.70 2.77 23.87
C PRO A 127 1.90 1.95 22.84
N GLY A 128 2.30 2.10 21.57
CA GLY A 128 1.70 1.47 20.43
C GLY A 128 0.28 1.98 20.21
N PRO A 129 -0.39 1.44 19.19
CA PRO A 129 -1.79 1.72 18.91
C PRO A 129 -2.65 1.60 20.19
N GLY A 130 -3.23 2.71 20.66
CA GLY A 130 -3.91 2.84 21.95
C GLY A 130 -4.72 4.14 22.06
N PRO A 131 -5.47 4.41 23.16
CA PRO A 131 -6.47 5.49 23.27
C PRO A 131 -5.99 6.96 23.15
N GLY A 132 -4.93 7.23 22.44
CA GLY A 132 -4.45 8.56 22.06
C GLY A 132 -3.77 8.60 20.68
N TRP A 133 -3.68 7.47 19.97
CA TRP A 133 -3.10 7.39 18.63
C TRP A 133 -4.11 7.69 17.53
N TRP A 134 -5.40 7.47 17.81
CA TRP A 134 -6.50 7.43 16.83
C TRP A 134 -7.49 8.59 16.97
N TYR A 135 -7.09 9.66 17.67
CA TYR A 135 -7.91 10.85 17.89
C TYR A 135 -7.40 12.01 17.02
#